data_AF-A0A556UEH2-F1
#
_entry.id   AF-A0A556UEH2-F1
#
_cell.length_a   1.000
_cell.length_b   1.000
_cell.length_c   1.000
_cell.angle_alpha   90.00
_cell.angle_beta   90.00
_cell.angle_gamma   90.00
#
_symmetry.space_group_name_H-M   'P 1'
#
loop_
_entity.id
_entity.type
_entity.pdbx_description
1 polymer ?
#
loop_
_entity_poly.entity_id
_entity_poly.type
_entity_poly.pdbx_seq_one_letter_code
_entity_poly.pdbx_strand_id
1 'polypeptide(L)'
;MTNQEKKTKILNRLRAIIYLVLGITVLFLSIQSMVEAHGNLVTILINFIWLFLSLIIIIEGGFVIKNILLATAPKQRLFQLSDWCIIIAGIIITNAAYINRNNTFLLIGIVIFIAGCFPIKEISRKK
;
A
#
# COMPACT_ATOMS: atom_id res chain seq x y z
N MET A 1 -26.49 7.25 5.43
CA MET A 1 -25.19 6.81 5.99
C MET A 1 -25.04 7.40 7.37
N THR A 2 -25.09 6.57 8.41
CA THR A 2 -24.95 7.01 9.80
C THR A 2 -23.50 7.43 10.09
N ASN A 3 -23.27 8.28 11.10
CA ASN A 3 -21.91 8.72 11.47
C ASN A 3 -20.98 7.56 11.83
N GLN A 4 -21.52 6.44 12.33
CA GLN A 4 -20.73 5.24 12.63
C GLN A 4 -20.26 4.51 11.37
N GLU A 5 -21.13 4.35 10.35
CA GLU A 5 -20.75 3.71 9.08
C GLU A 5 -19.61 4.45 8.37
N LYS A 6 -19.65 5.79 8.40
CA LYS A 6 -18.59 6.63 7.82
C LYS A 6 -17.25 6.43 8.54
N LYS A 7 -17.25 6.38 9.87
CA LYS A 7 -16.04 6.14 10.67
C LYS A 7 -15.43 4.77 10.39
N THR A 8 -16.24 3.71 10.36
CA THR A 8 -15.78 2.35 10.06
C THR A 8 -15.19 2.24 8.66
N LYS A 9 -15.79 2.90 7.67
CA LYS A 9 -15.27 2.94 6.28
C LYS A 9 -13.89 3.61 6.21
N ILE A 10 -13.71 4.75 6.88
CA ILE A 10 -12.41 5.45 6.94
C ILE A 10 -11.36 4.61 7.66
N LEU A 11 -11.72 3.99 8.80
CA LEU A 11 -10.82 3.17 9.58
C LEU A 11 -10.32 1.95 8.80
N ASN A 12 -11.21 1.27 8.07
CA ASN A 12 -10.84 0.13 7.23
C ASN A 12 -9.92 0.55 6.07
N ARG A 13 -10.18 1.71 5.45
CA ARG A 13 -9.30 2.26 4.40
C ARG A 13 -7.91 2.58 4.96
N LEU A 14 -7.84 3.21 6.14
CA LEU A 14 -6.58 3.52 6.79
C LEU A 14 -5.80 2.25 7.17
N ARG A 15 -6.49 1.25 7.73
CA ARG A 15 -5.90 -0.06 8.05
C ARG A 15 -5.28 -0.71 6.81
N ALA A 16 -6.00 -0.72 5.69
CA ALA A 16 -5.47 -1.25 4.43
C ALA A 16 -4.24 -0.48 3.94
N ILE A 17 -4.25 0.85 4.00
CA ILE A 17 -3.10 1.68 3.62
C ILE A 17 -1.90 1.35 4.52
N ILE A 18 -2.09 1.27 5.84
CA ILE A 18 -1.02 0.94 6.79
C ILE A 18 -0.43 -0.44 6.49
N TYR A 19 -1.28 -1.46 6.26
CA TYR A 19 -0.81 -2.80 5.91
C TYR A 19 -0.02 -2.82 4.60
N LEU A 20 -0.49 -2.13 3.56
CA LEU A 20 0.24 -2.03 2.29
C LEU A 20 1.58 -1.31 2.47
N VAL A 21 1.61 -0.18 3.17
CA VAL A 21 2.84 0.60 3.39
C VAL A 21 3.84 -0.23 4.17
N LEU A 22 3.44 -0.81 5.31
CA LEU A 22 4.33 -1.64 6.13
C LEU A 22 4.79 -2.88 5.37
N GLY A 23 3.87 -3.63 4.78
CA GLY A 23 4.17 -4.87 4.07
C GLY A 23 5.11 -4.64 2.89
N ILE A 24 4.82 -3.68 2.01
CA ILE A 24 5.68 -3.41 0.84
C ILE A 24 7.04 -2.84 1.28
N THR A 25 7.08 -1.96 2.29
CA THR A 25 8.35 -1.40 2.76
C THR A 25 9.26 -2.47 3.37
N VAL A 26 8.72 -3.32 4.26
CA VAL A 26 9.48 -4.43 4.84
C VAL A 26 9.93 -5.42 3.77
N LEU A 27 9.10 -5.68 2.75
CA LEU A 27 9.48 -6.53 1.62
C LEU A 27 10.72 -5.96 0.90
N PHE A 28 10.71 -4.68 0.56
CA PHE A 28 11.83 -4.01 -0.11
C PHE A 28 13.11 -4.01 0.74
N LEU A 29 12.99 -3.67 2.03
CA LEU A 29 14.12 -3.68 2.96
C LEU A 29 14.69 -5.09 3.17
N SER A 30 13.83 -6.11 3.25
CA SER A 30 14.27 -7.50 3.42
C SER A 30 15.05 -7.98 2.20
N ILE A 31 14.57 -7.66 0.99
CA ILE A 31 15.28 -7.98 -0.26
C ILE A 31 16.64 -7.27 -0.29
N GLN A 32 16.68 -5.97 0.00
CA GLN A 32 17.92 -5.21 0.01
C GLN A 32 18.93 -5.80 1.01
N SER A 33 18.48 -6.08 2.23
CA SER A 33 19.31 -6.65 3.29
C SER A 33 19.86 -8.04 2.94
N MET A 34 19.08 -8.86 2.22
CA MET A 34 19.57 -10.15 1.70
C MET A 34 20.63 -9.98 0.61
N VAL A 35 20.46 -9.01 -0.30
CA VAL A 35 21.45 -8.71 -1.34
C VAL A 35 22.76 -8.19 -0.73
N GLU A 36 22.66 -7.34 0.29
CA GLU A 36 23.81 -6.76 1.00
C GLU A 36 24.46 -7.72 2.02
N ALA A 37 23.86 -8.88 2.29
CA ALA A 37 24.36 -9.83 3.29
C ALA A 37 25.67 -10.52 2.89
N HIS A 38 26.11 -10.42 1.63
CA HIS A 38 27.38 -10.97 1.11
C HIS A 38 27.71 -12.41 1.57
N GLY A 39 26.70 -13.27 1.68
CA GLY A 39 26.86 -14.68 2.07
C GLY A 39 26.70 -14.96 3.57
N ASN A 40 26.35 -13.98 4.40
CA ASN A 40 26.00 -14.21 5.80
C ASN A 40 24.64 -14.94 5.90
N LEU A 41 24.71 -16.26 6.14
CA LEU A 41 23.54 -17.15 6.21
C LEU A 41 22.55 -16.76 7.31
N VAL A 42 23.03 -16.27 8.45
CA VAL A 42 22.16 -15.88 9.58
C VAL A 42 21.33 -14.65 9.19
N THR A 43 21.96 -13.65 8.59
CA THR A 43 21.27 -12.45 8.08
C THR A 43 20.27 -12.81 6.98
N ILE A 44 20.63 -13.71 6.07
CA ILE A 44 19.73 -14.17 4.99
C ILE A 44 18.50 -14.86 5.59
N LEU A 45 18.68 -15.78 6.54
CA LEU A 45 17.57 -16.51 7.17
C LEU A 45 16.61 -15.58 7.94
N ILE A 46 17.14 -14.63 8.70
CA ILE A 46 16.32 -13.66 9.44
C ILE A 46 15.50 -12.78 8.47
N ASN A 47 16.14 -12.25 7.43
CA ASN A 47 15.43 -11.45 6.43
C ASN A 47 14.41 -12.27 5.64
N PHE A 48 14.66 -13.57 5.44
CA PHE A 48 13.68 -14.46 4.81
C PHE A 48 12.41 -14.60 5.66
N ILE A 49 12.54 -14.67 6.99
CA ILE A 49 11.39 -14.64 7.92
C ILE A 49 10.64 -13.31 7.78
N TRP A 50 11.36 -12.17 7.76
CA TRP A 50 10.75 -10.85 7.57
C TRP A 50 10.04 -10.72 6.23
N LEU A 51 10.60 -11.28 5.16
CA LEU A 51 10.00 -11.31 3.84
C LEU A 51 8.68 -12.09 3.86
N PHE A 52 8.64 -13.26 4.51
CA PHE A 52 7.39 -14.00 4.68
C PHE A 52 6.35 -13.23 5.50
N LEU A 53 6.75 -12.64 6.62
CA LEU A 53 5.85 -11.85 7.46
C LEU A 53 5.28 -10.66 6.68
N SER A 54 6.10 -9.99 5.88
CA SER A 54 5.68 -8.90 5.01
C SER A 54 4.62 -9.34 4.00
N LEU A 55 4.76 -10.55 3.43
CA LEU A 55 3.82 -11.11 2.48
C LEU A 55 2.45 -11.37 3.13
N ILE A 56 2.44 -11.89 4.36
CA ILE A 56 1.20 -12.08 5.14
C ILE A 56 0.50 -10.74 5.33
N ILE A 57 1.23 -9.69 5.73
CA ILE A 57 0.65 -8.36 5.94
C ILE A 57 0.09 -7.77 4.63
N ILE A 58 0.77 -7.97 3.49
CA ILE A 58 0.26 -7.54 2.18
C ILE A 58 -1.04 -8.25 1.83
N ILE A 59 -1.12 -9.57 2.07
CA ILE A 59 -2.33 -10.37 1.81
C ILE A 59 -3.50 -9.88 2.68
N GLU A 60 -3.27 -9.63 3.97
CA GLU A 60 -4.27 -9.04 4.88
C GLU A 60 -4.74 -7.67 4.38
N GLY A 61 -3.82 -6.82 3.91
CA GLY A 61 -4.14 -5.55 3.26
C GLY A 61 -5.04 -5.73 2.04
N GLY A 62 -4.72 -6.70 1.18
CA GLY A 62 -5.51 -7.08 0.02
C GLY A 62 -6.91 -7.57 0.38
N PHE A 63 -7.06 -8.35 1.46
CA PHE A 63 -8.37 -8.81 1.93
C PHE A 63 -9.26 -7.66 2.41
N VAL A 64 -8.68 -6.69 3.14
CA VAL A 64 -9.40 -5.48 3.56
C VAL A 64 -9.86 -4.67 2.33
N ILE A 65 -8.98 -4.50 1.33
CA ILE A 65 -9.33 -3.80 0.07
C ILE A 65 -10.44 -4.51 -0.69
N LYS A 66 -10.36 -5.85 -0.79
CA LYS A 66 -11.41 -6.68 -1.41
C LYS A 66 -12.76 -6.44 -0.75
N ASN A 67 -12.80 -6.44 0.58
CA ASN A 67 -14.04 -6.20 1.33
C ASN A 67 -14.59 -4.78 1.09
N ILE A 68 -13.72 -3.77 1.00
CA ILE A 68 -14.12 -2.39 0.66
C ILE A 68 -14.70 -2.31 -0.77
N LEU A 69 -14.08 -2.99 -1.73
CA LEU A 69 -14.53 -3.00 -3.13
C LEU A 69 -15.86 -3.75 -3.29
N LEU A 70 -16.04 -4.88 -2.60
CA LEU A 70 -17.30 -5.65 -2.63
C LEU A 70 -18.46 -4.83 -2.04
N ALA A 71 -18.22 -4.10 -0.96
CA ALA A 71 -19.20 -3.21 -0.33
C ALA A 71 -19.53 -1.96 -1.17
N THR A 72 -18.80 -1.69 -2.25
CA THR A 72 -19.00 -0.51 -3.12
C THR A 72 -19.88 -0.88 -4.32
N ALA A 73 -20.73 0.07 -4.73
CA ALA A 73 -21.58 -0.07 -5.91
C ALA A 73 -20.75 -0.33 -7.18
N PRO A 74 -21.19 -1.20 -8.10
CA PRO A 74 -20.39 -1.67 -9.24
C PRO A 74 -19.87 -0.53 -10.13
N LYS A 75 -20.64 0.55 -10.29
CA LYS A 75 -20.24 1.74 -11.08
C LYS A 75 -19.07 2.53 -10.48
N GLN A 76 -18.86 2.44 -9.16
CA GLN A 76 -17.79 3.16 -8.44
C GLN A 76 -16.57 2.25 -8.14
N ARG A 77 -16.69 0.93 -8.33
CA ARG A 77 -15.60 -0.02 -8.08
C ARG A 77 -14.36 0.26 -8.92
N LEU A 78 -14.56 0.62 -10.18
CA LEU A 78 -13.46 0.84 -11.13
C LEU A 78 -12.61 2.06 -10.74
N PHE A 79 -13.26 3.15 -10.32
CA PHE A 79 -12.59 4.33 -9.78
C PHE A 79 -11.87 4.06 -8.45
N GLN A 80 -12.50 3.30 -7.54
CA GLN A 80 -11.81 2.91 -6.30
C GLN A 80 -10.62 1.98 -6.56
N LEU A 81 -10.71 1.11 -7.56
CA LEU A 81 -9.62 0.23 -7.94
C LEU A 81 -8.45 1.05 -8.52
N SER A 82 -8.72 2.06 -9.34
CA SER A 82 -7.66 2.99 -9.78
C SER A 82 -7.02 3.74 -8.62
N ASP A 83 -7.79 4.18 -7.61
CA ASP A 83 -7.22 4.82 -6.41
C ASP A 83 -6.25 3.88 -5.69
N TRP A 84 -6.64 2.62 -5.50
CA TRP A 84 -5.77 1.62 -4.87
C TRP A 84 -4.52 1.32 -5.71
N CYS A 85 -4.65 1.24 -7.03
CA CYS A 85 -3.50 1.09 -7.92
C CYS A 85 -2.52 2.27 -7.82
N ILE A 86 -3.02 3.51 -7.74
CA ILE A 86 -2.19 4.72 -7.57
C ILE A 86 -1.46 4.68 -6.21
N ILE A 87 -2.17 4.32 -5.13
CA ILE A 87 -1.55 4.17 -3.80
C ILE A 87 -0.42 3.12 -3.85
N ILE A 88 -0.70 1.93 -4.38
CA ILE A 88 0.28 0.84 -4.47
C ILE A 88 1.48 1.26 -5.33
N ALA A 89 1.24 1.89 -6.48
CA ALA A 89 2.30 2.40 -7.35
C ALA A 89 3.18 3.43 -6.63
N GLY A 90 2.58 4.37 -5.90
CA GLY A 90 3.32 5.35 -5.09
C GLY A 90 4.23 4.69 -4.05
N ILE A 91 3.73 3.67 -3.35
CA ILE A 91 4.53 2.93 -2.36
C ILE A 91 5.68 2.18 -3.03
N ILE A 92 5.43 1.50 -4.16
CA ILE A 92 6.45 0.76 -4.90
C ILE A 92 7.54 1.70 -5.44
N ILE A 93 7.15 2.81 -6.09
CA ILE A 93 8.09 3.79 -6.65
C ILE A 93 8.94 4.39 -5.53
N THR A 94 8.33 4.77 -4.41
CA THR A 94 9.05 5.36 -3.26
C THR A 94 10.11 4.39 -2.73
N ASN A 95 9.72 3.13 -2.47
CA ASN A 95 10.65 2.13 -1.94
C ASN A 95 11.74 1.75 -2.95
N ALA A 96 11.41 1.57 -4.23
CA ALA A 96 12.39 1.30 -5.27
C ALA A 96 13.39 2.46 -5.43
N ALA A 97 12.90 3.70 -5.40
CA ALA A 97 13.75 4.88 -5.48
C ALA A 97 14.63 5.05 -4.25
N TYR A 98 14.12 4.70 -3.06
CA TYR A 98 14.89 4.71 -1.82
C TYR A 98 16.09 3.75 -1.90
N ILE A 99 15.86 2.49 -2.31
CA ILE A 99 16.94 1.50 -2.50
C ILE A 99 17.97 2.00 -3.52
N ASN A 100 17.49 2.55 -4.64
CA ASN A 100 18.35 3.04 -5.72
C ASN A 100 18.99 4.41 -5.42
N ARG A 101 18.79 4.98 -4.22
CA ARG A 101 19.27 6.32 -3.81
C ARG A 101 18.90 7.42 -4.82
N ASN A 102 17.73 7.29 -5.44
CA ASN A 102 17.25 8.20 -6.47
C ASN A 102 16.25 9.21 -5.90
N ASN A 103 16.77 10.36 -5.47
CA ASN A 103 15.99 11.40 -4.79
C ASN A 103 14.81 11.93 -5.63
N THR A 104 14.96 12.01 -6.95
CA THR A 104 13.90 12.51 -7.85
C THR A 104 12.71 11.55 -7.88
N PHE A 105 12.98 10.26 -8.08
CA PHE A 105 11.91 9.25 -8.08
C PHE A 105 11.33 9.01 -6.69
N LEU A 106 12.12 9.20 -5.63
CA LEU A 106 11.64 9.16 -4.26
C LEU A 106 10.56 10.23 -4.04
N LEU A 107 10.85 11.46 -4.45
CA LEU A 107 9.90 12.57 -4.34
C LEU A 107 8.65 12.34 -5.20
N ILE A 108 8.82 11.87 -6.45
CA ILE A 108 7.69 11.51 -7.32
C ILE A 108 6.81 10.43 -6.67
N GLY A 109 7.41 9.38 -6.11
CA GLY A 109 6.69 8.31 -5.42
C GLY A 109 5.88 8.82 -4.22
N ILE A 110 6.47 9.69 -3.40
CA ILE A 110 5.81 10.31 -2.24
C ILE A 110 4.61 11.15 -2.70
N VAL A 111 4.76 11.97 -3.75
CA VAL A 111 3.67 12.79 -4.28
C VAL A 111 2.54 11.92 -4.83
N ILE A 112 2.85 10.84 -5.56
CA ILE A 112 1.85 9.89 -6.07
C ILE A 112 1.11 9.21 -4.92
N PHE A 113 1.82 8.77 -3.88
CA PHE A 113 1.22 8.15 -2.70
C PHE A 113 0.26 9.11 -1.99
N ILE A 114 0.70 10.34 -1.72
CA ILE A 114 -0.13 11.37 -1.08
C ILE A 114 -1.36 11.68 -1.95
N ALA A 115 -1.19 11.84 -3.26
CA ALA A 115 -2.29 12.08 -4.19
C ALA A 115 -3.32 10.93 -4.19
N GLY A 116 -2.87 9.67 -4.15
CA GLY A 116 -3.74 8.50 -4.05
C GLY A 116 -4.46 8.37 -2.70
N CYS A 117 -3.89 8.91 -1.63
CA CYS A 117 -4.54 8.97 -0.31
C CYS A 117 -5.68 10.00 -0.26
N PHE A 118 -5.69 11.01 -1.13
CA PHE A 118 -6.82 11.92 -1.24
C PHE A 118 -7.98 11.24 -1.97
N PRO A 119 -9.17 11.13 -1.37
CA PRO A 119 -10.33 10.60 -2.07
C PRO A 119 -10.65 11.53 -3.26
N ILE A 120 -10.63 10.99 -4.49
CA ILE A 120 -11.29 11.65 -5.62
C ILE A 120 -12.74 11.82 -5.17
N LYS A 121 -13.17 13.08 -5.01
CA LYS A 121 -14.52 13.45 -4.59
C LYS A 121 -15.50 12.48 -5.25
N GLU A 122 -16.34 11.82 -4.45
CA GLU A 122 -17.60 11.31 -4.98
C GLU A 122 -18.20 12.51 -5.73
N ILE A 123 -18.21 12.44 -7.06
CA ILE A 123 -18.85 13.44 -7.88
C ILE A 123 -20.29 13.37 -7.41
N SER A 124 -20.63 14.28 -6.52
CA SER A 124 -21.98 14.60 -6.13
C SER A 124 -22.64 14.97 -7.45
N ARG A 125 -23.21 13.99 -8.14
CA ARG A 125 -24.28 14.23 -9.08
C ARG A 125 -25.45 14.71 -8.23
N LYS A 126 -25.37 15.96 -7.79
CA LYS A 126 -26.53 16.82 -7.77
C LYS A 126 -26.93 16.98 -9.23
N LYS A 127 -27.85 16.14 -9.68
CA LYS A 127 -28.95 16.46 -10.58
C LYS A 127 -29.88 15.26 -10.58
#